data_AF-A0A351NU05-F1
#
_entry.id   AF-A0A351NU05-F1
#
_cell.length_a   1.000
_cell.length_b   1.000
_cell.length_c   1.000
_cell.angle_alpha   90.00
_cell.angle_beta   90.00
_cell.angle_gamma   90.00
#
_symmetry.space_group_name_H-M   'P 1'
#
loop_
_entity.id
_entity.type
_entity.pdbx_description
1 polymer ?
#
loop_
_entity_poly.entity_id
_entity_poly.type
_entity_poly.pdbx_seq_one_letter_code
_entity_poly.pdbx_strand_id
1 'polypeptide(L)'
;FKPIFMYEYLHRMLGRFIGLLFAVPFLFFYLKKRIAPGLTPRLLVLLVLGGSQGLLGWYMVKSGLVDNPHVSQYRLTAHLGMAVFIYGFIFWTILDLLAPEYKQPVQLKRFSYSLSGLIFLMILSGGLVAGTRAGIPYPTWPLMG
;
A
#
# COMPACT_ATOMS: atom_id res chain seq x y z
N PHE A 1 -3.00 -19.47 18.77
CA PHE A 1 -3.76 -18.25 19.12
C PHE A 1 -2.90 -17.10 19.66
N LYS A 2 -2.05 -17.30 20.69
CA LYS A 2 -1.28 -16.20 21.32
C LYS A 2 -0.21 -15.48 20.45
N PRO A 3 0.55 -16.13 19.54
CA PRO A 3 1.62 -15.42 18.81
C PRO A 3 1.07 -14.47 17.73
N ILE A 4 0.11 -14.94 16.91
CA ILE A 4 -0.43 -14.17 15.78
C ILE A 4 -1.25 -12.95 16.27
N PHE A 5 -1.93 -13.09 17.42
CA PHE A 5 -2.73 -12.01 18.01
C PHE A 5 -1.89 -10.76 18.28
N MET A 6 -0.65 -10.90 18.76
CA MET A 6 0.23 -9.76 19.03
C MET A 6 0.55 -8.99 17.75
N TYR A 7 0.91 -9.70 16.67
CA TYR A 7 1.19 -9.09 15.37
C TYR A 7 -0.04 -8.41 14.78
N GLU A 8 -1.20 -9.04 14.87
CA GLU A 8 -2.45 -8.47 14.36
C GLU A 8 -2.86 -7.22 15.15
N TYR A 9 -2.76 -7.26 16.48
CA TYR A 9 -3.04 -6.11 17.34
C TYR A 9 -2.07 -4.96 17.04
N LEU A 10 -0.76 -5.24 17.00
CA LEU A 10 0.26 -4.24 16.72
C LEU A 10 0.08 -3.64 15.33
N HIS A 11 -0.20 -4.46 14.31
CA HIS A 11 -0.45 -3.97 12.96
C HIS A 11 -1.66 -3.02 12.89
N ARG A 12 -2.76 -3.34 13.58
CA ARG A 12 -3.94 -2.46 13.68
C ARG A 12 -3.63 -1.16 14.43
N MET A 13 -2.86 -1.24 15.52
CA MET A 13 -2.42 -0.06 16.28
C MET A 13 -1.53 0.85 15.44
N LEU A 14 -0.56 0.27 14.72
CA LEU A 14 0.32 0.99 13.80
C LEU A 14 -0.47 1.68 12.70
N GLY A 15 -1.46 1.02 12.10
CA GLY A 15 -2.32 1.63 11.09
C GLY A 15 -3.06 2.88 11.60
N ARG A 16 -3.60 2.83 12.82
CA ARG A 16 -4.24 4.00 13.47
C ARG A 16 -3.22 5.11 13.76
N PHE A 17 -2.06 4.74 14.27
CA PHE A 17 -1.00 5.69 14.59
C PHE A 17 -0.48 6.42 13.35
N ILE A 18 -0.25 5.71 12.24
CA ILE A 18 0.13 6.29 10.95
C ILE A 18 -0.97 7.24 10.46
N GLY A 19 -2.25 6.83 10.55
CA GLY A 19 -3.38 7.68 10.19
C GLY A 19 -3.40 9.00 10.95
N LEU A 20 -3.18 8.96 12.27
CA LEU A 20 -3.10 10.16 13.11
C LEU A 20 -1.86 11.02 12.79
N LEU A 21 -0.70 10.38 12.65
CA LEU A 21 0.55 11.06 12.30
C LEU A 21 0.50 11.74 10.94
N PHE A 22 -0.33 11.27 10.01
CA PHE A 22 -0.54 11.94 8.75
C PHE A 22 -1.62 13.02 8.84
N ALA A 23 -2.81 12.67 9.35
CA ALA A 23 -3.98 13.54 9.32
C ALA A 23 -3.83 14.79 10.21
N VAL A 24 -3.24 14.65 11.41
CA VAL A 24 -3.10 15.76 12.35
C VAL A 24 -2.14 16.84 11.83
N PRO A 25 -0.89 16.51 11.42
CA PRO A 25 -0.01 17.51 10.82
C PRO A 25 -0.57 18.07 9.51
N PHE A 26 -1.17 17.24 8.66
CA PHE A 26 -1.81 17.70 7.43
C PHE A 26 -2.85 18.80 7.72
N LEU A 27 -3.78 18.53 8.64
CA LEU A 27 -4.81 19.49 9.02
C LEU A 27 -4.22 20.76 9.62
N PHE A 28 -3.23 20.62 10.51
CA PHE A 28 -2.53 21.75 11.12
C PHE A 28 -1.86 22.65 10.07
N PHE A 29 -1.06 22.08 9.16
CA PHE A 29 -0.36 22.85 8.12
C PHE A 29 -1.33 23.42 7.09
N TYR A 30 -2.43 22.73 6.79
CA TYR A 30 -3.48 23.20 5.90
C TYR A 30 -4.18 24.44 6.48
N LEU A 31 -4.64 24.38 7.74
CA LEU A 31 -5.30 25.49 8.41
C LEU A 31 -4.37 26.69 8.62
N LYS A 32 -3.08 26.46 8.85
CA LYS A 32 -2.06 27.52 8.96
C LYS A 32 -1.57 28.04 7.60
N LYS A 33 -2.08 27.52 6.48
CA LYS A 33 -1.66 27.89 5.11
C LYS A 33 -0.13 27.76 4.90
N ARG A 34 0.48 26.75 5.51
CA ARG A 34 1.93 26.47 5.45
C ARG A 34 2.31 25.38 4.45
N ILE A 35 1.35 24.87 3.68
CA ILE A 35 1.59 23.87 2.65
C ILE A 35 2.01 24.57 1.36
N ALA A 36 3.10 24.11 0.74
CA ALA A 36 3.59 24.63 -0.53
C ALA A 36 2.49 24.56 -1.63
N PRO A 37 2.42 25.56 -2.53
CA PRO A 37 1.47 25.54 -3.64
C PRO A 37 1.58 24.24 -4.46
N GLY A 38 0.46 23.63 -4.82
CA GLY A 38 0.42 22.38 -5.59
C GLY A 38 0.61 21.09 -4.78
N LEU A 39 1.05 21.15 -3.52
CA LEU A 39 1.21 19.95 -2.68
C LEU A 39 -0.10 19.51 -2.01
N THR A 40 -1.00 20.47 -1.70
CA THR A 40 -2.28 20.18 -1.03
C THR A 40 -3.13 19.11 -1.72
N PRO A 41 -3.37 19.15 -3.05
CA PRO A 41 -4.15 18.11 -3.73
C PRO A 41 -3.52 16.72 -3.58
N ARG A 42 -2.18 16.62 -3.62
CA ARG A 42 -1.46 15.35 -3.45
C ARG A 42 -1.62 14.79 -2.04
N LEU A 43 -1.53 15.64 -1.02
CA LEU A 43 -1.73 15.24 0.37
C LEU A 43 -3.19 14.84 0.65
N LEU A 44 -4.17 15.50 0.02
CA LEU A 44 -5.57 15.09 0.08
C LEU A 44 -5.80 13.72 -0.55
N VAL A 45 -5.22 13.45 -1.72
CA VAL A 45 -5.27 12.12 -2.35
C VAL A 45 -4.66 11.07 -1.42
N LEU A 46 -3.51 11.35 -0.80
CA LEU A 46 -2.89 10.46 0.20
C LEU A 46 -3.78 10.22 1.41
N LEU A 47 -4.49 11.25 1.90
CA LEU A 47 -5.43 11.10 3.02
C LEU A 47 -6.57 10.15 2.65
N VAL A 48 -7.15 10.33 1.47
CA VAL A 48 -8.25 9.49 0.97
C VAL A 48 -7.79 8.05 0.75
N LEU A 49 -6.64 7.86 0.10
CA LEU A 49 -6.07 6.52 -0.12
C LEU A 49 -5.68 5.83 1.21
N GLY A 50 -5.10 6.56 2.16
CA GLY A 50 -4.80 6.03 3.49
C GLY A 50 -6.07 5.63 4.25
N GLY A 51 -7.12 6.44 4.16
CA GLY A 51 -8.44 6.13 4.71
C GLY A 51 -9.06 4.88 4.07
N SER A 52 -9.04 4.79 2.74
CA SER A 52 -9.52 3.60 2.02
C SER A 52 -8.70 2.36 2.39
N GLN A 53 -7.41 2.49 2.70
CA GLN A 53 -6.56 1.37 3.15
C GLN A 53 -7.02 0.82 4.49
N GLY A 54 -7.36 1.69 5.44
CA GLY A 54 -7.98 1.28 6.69
C GLY A 54 -9.34 0.60 6.48
N LEU A 55 -10.18 1.15 5.60
CA LEU A 55 -11.48 0.56 5.25
C LEU A 55 -11.35 -0.83 4.61
N LEU A 56 -10.40 -0.98 3.69
CA LEU A 56 -10.13 -2.25 3.02
C LEU A 56 -9.60 -3.30 4.01
N GLY A 57 -8.72 -2.90 4.94
CA GLY A 57 -8.24 -3.76 6.01
C GLY A 57 -9.36 -4.21 6.96
N TRP A 58 -10.29 -3.32 7.29
CA TRP A 58 -11.49 -3.68 8.06
C TRP A 58 -12.39 -4.65 7.28
N TYR A 59 -12.61 -4.40 5.98
CA TYR A 59 -13.40 -5.27 5.11
C TYR A 59 -12.81 -6.70 5.00
N MET A 60 -11.47 -6.83 4.95
CA MET A 60 -10.80 -8.12 4.97
C MET A 60 -11.18 -8.96 6.20
N VAL A 61 -11.25 -8.35 7.38
CA VAL A 61 -11.51 -9.06 8.65
C VAL A 61 -13.00 -9.27 8.89
N LYS A 62 -13.86 -8.28 8.59
CA LYS A 62 -15.31 -8.36 8.86
C LYS A 62 -15.97 -9.54 8.16
N SER A 63 -15.55 -9.81 6.93
CA SER A 63 -16.10 -10.89 6.10
C SER A 63 -15.82 -12.31 6.62
N GLY A 64 -14.88 -12.48 7.56
CA GLY A 64 -14.51 -13.78 8.12
C GLY A 64 -15.32 -14.22 9.35
N LEU A 65 -16.22 -13.37 9.85
CA LEU A 65 -16.89 -13.55 11.16
C LEU A 65 -18.33 -14.09 11.07
N VAL A 66 -18.83 -14.43 9.89
CA VAL A 66 -20.23 -14.90 9.73
C VAL A 66 -20.30 -16.32 9.15
N ASP A 67 -19.51 -16.71 8.13
CA ASP A 67 -19.65 -18.06 7.53
C ASP A 67 -18.35 -18.76 7.05
N ASN A 68 -17.24 -18.04 6.84
CA ASN A 68 -15.97 -18.66 6.38
C ASN A 68 -14.75 -17.82 6.81
N PRO A 69 -13.85 -18.31 7.69
CA PRO A 69 -12.74 -17.53 8.25
C PRO A 69 -11.62 -17.21 7.24
N HIS A 70 -11.75 -17.65 5.99
CA HIS A 70 -10.74 -17.40 4.95
C HIS A 70 -10.90 -16.02 4.31
N VAL A 71 -9.82 -15.23 4.37
CA VAL A 71 -9.71 -14.00 3.59
C VAL A 71 -9.55 -14.39 2.11
N SER A 72 -10.53 -14.01 1.30
CA SER A 72 -10.46 -14.19 -0.16
C SER A 72 -9.15 -13.62 -0.71
N GLN A 73 -8.48 -14.37 -1.59
CA GLN A 73 -7.27 -13.94 -2.30
C GLN A 73 -7.43 -12.56 -2.95
N TYR A 74 -8.61 -12.23 -3.46
CA TYR A 74 -8.89 -10.93 -4.06
C TYR A 74 -8.78 -9.80 -3.04
N ARG A 75 -9.28 -10.00 -1.81
CA ARG A 75 -9.20 -8.98 -0.74
C ARG A 75 -7.77 -8.81 -0.24
N LEU A 76 -7.05 -9.91 -0.07
CA LEU A 76 -5.64 -9.90 0.33
C LEU A 76 -4.79 -9.17 -0.70
N THR A 77 -4.89 -9.54 -1.97
CA THR A 77 -4.14 -8.91 -3.06
C THR A 77 -4.53 -7.45 -3.24
N ALA A 78 -5.82 -7.09 -3.15
CA ALA A 78 -6.25 -5.71 -3.24
C ALA A 78 -5.66 -4.84 -2.12
N HIS A 79 -5.64 -5.34 -0.88
CA HIS A 79 -5.08 -4.61 0.25
C HIS A 79 -3.58 -4.43 0.15
N LEU A 80 -2.85 -5.48 -0.26
CA LEU A 80 -1.42 -5.39 -0.54
C LEU A 80 -1.13 -4.41 -1.68
N GLY A 81 -1.86 -4.53 -2.80
CA GLY A 81 -1.71 -3.66 -3.96
C GLY A 81 -1.93 -2.19 -3.60
N MET A 82 -2.98 -1.89 -2.85
CA MET A 82 -3.23 -0.52 -2.42
C MET A 82 -2.18 -0.02 -1.41
N ALA A 83 -1.68 -0.87 -0.51
CA ALA A 83 -0.56 -0.53 0.38
C ALA A 83 0.68 -0.09 -0.41
N VAL A 84 1.07 -0.89 -1.41
CA VAL A 84 2.25 -0.65 -2.24
C VAL A 84 2.05 0.59 -3.12
N PHE A 85 0.86 0.79 -3.66
CA PHE A 85 0.53 1.99 -4.43
C PHE A 85 0.65 3.26 -3.58
N ILE A 86 0.10 3.26 -2.36
CA ILE A 86 0.22 4.38 -1.42
C ILE A 86 1.68 4.63 -1.08
N TYR A 87 2.42 3.57 -0.74
CA TYR A 87 3.85 3.68 -0.43
C TYR A 87 4.65 4.29 -1.59
N GLY A 88 4.41 3.80 -2.81
CA GLY A 88 5.02 4.34 -4.03
C GLY A 88 4.65 5.80 -4.28
N PHE A 89 3.41 6.20 -4.01
CA PHE A 89 2.96 7.59 -4.15
C PHE A 89 3.57 8.52 -3.10
N ILE A 90 3.72 8.05 -1.85
CA ILE A 90 4.47 8.77 -0.80
C ILE A 90 5.93 8.92 -1.23
N PHE A 91 6.56 7.83 -1.66
CA PHE A 91 7.97 7.84 -2.06
C PHE A 91 8.20 8.77 -3.25
N TRP A 92 7.33 8.71 -4.26
CA TRP A 92 7.37 9.65 -5.39
C TRP A 92 7.20 11.10 -4.93
N THR A 93 6.28 11.38 -4.01
CA THR A 93 6.11 12.74 -3.44
C THR A 93 7.37 13.22 -2.72
N ILE A 94 8.04 12.35 -1.96
CA ILE A 94 9.30 12.69 -1.28
C ILE A 94 10.39 12.98 -2.30
N LEU A 95 10.54 12.13 -3.33
CA LEU A 95 11.53 12.35 -4.38
C LEU A 95 11.27 13.67 -5.12
N ASP A 96 10.03 14.02 -5.41
CA ASP A 96 9.68 15.28 -6.08
C ASP A 96 10.01 16.52 -5.21
N LEU A 97 9.99 16.37 -3.88
CA LEU A 97 10.33 17.44 -2.94
C LEU A 97 11.85 17.57 -2.69
N LEU A 98 12.61 16.48 -2.83
CA LEU A 98 14.04 16.44 -2.52
C LEU A 98 14.93 16.50 -3.78
N ALA A 99 14.45 16.01 -4.91
CA ALA A 99 15.24 15.90 -6.12
C ALA A 99 15.38 17.27 -6.79
N PRO A 100 16.60 17.67 -7.19
CA PRO A 100 16.78 18.83 -8.04
C PRO A 100 16.15 18.58 -9.42
N GLU A 101 15.62 19.63 -10.05
CA GLU A 101 15.07 19.52 -11.39
C GLU A 101 16.19 19.28 -12.42
N TYR A 102 16.23 18.06 -12.97
CA TYR A 102 17.13 17.71 -14.07
C TYR A 102 16.31 17.27 -15.30
N LYS A 103 16.74 17.70 -16.48
CA LYS A 103 16.18 17.19 -17.74
C LYS A 103 16.65 15.75 -17.94
N GLN A 104 15.73 14.81 -17.76
CA GLN A 104 15.98 13.38 -17.98
C GLN A 104 15.61 12.97 -19.41
N PRO A 105 16.34 12.03 -20.04
CA PRO A 105 15.94 11.46 -21.32
C PRO A 105 14.55 10.82 -21.26
N VAL A 106 13.75 11.01 -22.32
CA VAL A 106 12.37 10.48 -22.38
C VAL A 106 12.35 8.96 -22.26
N GLN A 107 13.36 8.27 -22.80
CA GLN A 107 13.51 6.83 -22.73
C GLN A 107 13.66 6.34 -21.29
N LEU A 108 14.46 7.04 -20.47
CA LEU A 108 14.65 6.70 -19.07
C LEU A 108 13.36 6.88 -18.27
N LYS A 109 12.62 7.98 -18.51
CA LYS A 109 11.30 8.21 -17.90
C LYS A 109 10.31 7.09 -18.24
N ARG A 110 10.22 6.70 -19.53
CA ARG A 110 9.34 5.60 -19.97
C ARG A 110 9.76 4.28 -19.33
N PHE A 111 11.05 3.98 -19.32
CA PHE A 111 11.59 2.77 -18.70
C PHE A 111 11.24 2.69 -17.21
N SER A 112 11.42 3.77 -16.46
CA SER A 112 11.09 3.81 -15.03
C SER A 112 9.62 3.55 -14.74
N TYR A 113 8.69 4.12 -15.54
CA TYR A 113 7.26 3.83 -15.38
C TYR A 113 6.92 2.39 -15.75
N SER A 114 7.46 1.87 -16.85
CA SER A 114 7.24 0.48 -17.28
C SER A 114 7.77 -0.52 -16.24
N LEU A 115 8.97 -0.28 -15.71
CA LEU A 115 9.59 -1.13 -14.69
C LEU A 115 8.80 -1.09 -13.39
N SER A 116 8.36 0.10 -12.95
CA SER A 116 7.51 0.24 -11.75
C SER A 116 6.19 -0.49 -11.92
N GLY A 117 5.56 -0.40 -13.09
CA GLY A 117 4.34 -1.15 -13.43
C GLY A 117 4.56 -2.66 -13.42
N LEU A 118 5.68 -3.13 -13.99
CA LEU A 118 6.02 -4.56 -13.99
C LEU A 118 6.24 -5.10 -12.58
N ILE A 119 6.98 -4.37 -11.73
CA ILE A 119 7.19 -4.73 -10.32
C ILE A 119 5.85 -4.77 -9.58
N PHE A 120 4.98 -3.80 -9.82
CA PHE A 120 3.64 -3.78 -9.22
C PHE A 120 2.81 -5.01 -9.63
N LEU A 121 2.79 -5.36 -10.91
CA LEU A 121 2.11 -6.56 -11.41
C LEU A 121 2.70 -7.85 -10.80
N MET A 122 4.02 -7.93 -10.65
CA MET A 122 4.69 -9.06 -10.01
C MET A 122 4.28 -9.20 -8.53
N ILE A 123 4.16 -8.08 -7.80
CA ILE A 123 3.67 -8.07 -6.41
C ILE A 123 2.22 -8.55 -6.35
N LEU A 124 1.35 -8.09 -7.26
CA LEU A 124 -0.06 -8.55 -7.31
C LEU A 124 -0.16 -10.04 -7.59
N SER A 125 0.65 -10.55 -8.52
CA SER A 125 0.75 -11.98 -8.82
C SER A 125 1.17 -12.78 -7.59
N GLY A 126 2.22 -12.34 -6.88
CA GLY A 126 2.65 -12.95 -5.61
C GLY A 126 1.56 -12.93 -4.54
N GLY A 127 0.80 -11.84 -4.44
CA GLY A 127 -0.37 -11.74 -3.54
C GLY A 127 -1.44 -12.79 -3.84
N LEU A 128 -1.73 -13.03 -5.13
CA LEU A 128 -2.69 -14.06 -5.54
C LEU A 128 -2.20 -15.46 -5.19
N VAL A 129 -0.93 -15.77 -5.46
CA VAL A 129 -0.29 -17.05 -5.11
C VAL A 129 -0.32 -17.31 -3.60
N ALA A 130 -0.04 -16.28 -2.80
CA ALA A 130 -0.15 -16.35 -1.34
C ALA A 130 -1.60 -16.58 -0.89
N GLY A 131 -2.55 -15.90 -1.52
CA GLY A 131 -3.98 -16.02 -1.23
C GLY A 131 -4.57 -17.38 -1.57
N THR A 132 -4.15 -18.01 -2.67
CA THR A 132 -4.57 -19.36 -3.09
C THR A 132 -3.82 -20.48 -2.37
N ARG A 133 -2.75 -20.15 -1.62
CA ARG A 133 -1.81 -21.10 -1.02
C ARG A 133 -1.12 -22.03 -2.04
N ALA A 134 -0.98 -21.58 -3.28
CA ALA A 134 -0.41 -22.39 -4.37
C ALA A 134 1.08 -22.78 -4.16
N GLY A 135 1.79 -22.15 -3.22
CA GLY A 135 3.16 -22.54 -2.85
C GLY A 135 3.26 -23.83 -2.02
N ILE A 136 2.16 -24.35 -1.49
CA ILE A 136 2.15 -25.62 -0.74
C ILE A 136 2.21 -26.83 -1.69
N PRO A 137 1.37 -26.94 -2.74
CA PRO A 137 1.43 -28.07 -3.67
C PRO A 137 2.66 -28.07 -4.59
N TYR A 138 3.35 -26.94 -4.78
CA TYR A 138 4.53 -26.82 -5.65
C TYR A 138 5.73 -26.24 -4.89
N PRO A 139 6.40 -27.00 -3.99
CA PRO A 139 7.43 -26.48 -3.10
C PRO A 139 8.83 -26.43 -3.73
N THR A 140 9.01 -26.90 -4.97
CA THR A 140 10.30 -26.92 -5.66
C THR A 140 10.56 -25.63 -6.44
N TRP A 141 11.84 -25.33 -6.66
CA TRP A 141 12.28 -24.19 -7.46
C TRP A 141 13.51 -24.58 -8.27
N PRO A 142 13.64 -24.17 -9.55
CA PRO A 142 12.71 -23.34 -10.33
C PRO A 142 11.56 -24.13 -11.00
N LEU A 143 11.55 -25.45 -10.89
CA LEU A 143 10.53 -26.32 -11.49
C LEU A 143 9.26 -26.38 -10.62
N MET A 144 8.12 -26.71 -11.22
CA MET A 144 6.86 -26.93 -10.50
C MET A 144 6.62 -28.44 -10.32
N GLY A 145 7.34 -29.04 -9.36
CA GLY A 145 7.30 -30.49 -9.11
C GLY A 145 8.26 -31.26 -9.99
#